data_AF-A0A1G0XEL2-F1
#
_entry.id   AF-A0A1G0XEL2-F1
#
_cell.length_a   1.000
_cell.length_b   1.000
_cell.length_c   1.000
_cell.angle_alpha   90.00
_cell.angle_beta   90.00
_cell.angle_gamma   90.00
#
_symmetry.space_group_name_H-M   'P 1'
#
loop_
_entity.id
_entity.type
_entity.pdbx_description
1 polymer ?
#
loop_
_entity_poly.entity_id
_entity_poly.type
_entity_poly.pdbx_seq_one_letter_code
_entity_poly.pdbx_strand_id
1 'polypeptide(L)'
;MNFQNLHKGNKTIFIAQVISVSLIWVFVISISVWILNLISLSLELDDVPGASVGISIVAIPVFITLAGVLTYVFIGLQRVKK
;
A
#
# COMPACT_ATOMS: atom_id res chain seq x y z
N MET A 1 -14.19 11.59 -35.22
CA MET A 1 -13.71 11.24 -33.87
C MET A 1 -13.86 9.73 -33.72
N ASN A 2 -12.76 8.97 -33.57
CA ASN A 2 -12.75 7.50 -33.72
C ASN A 2 -13.12 6.81 -32.39
N PHE A 3 -14.31 6.22 -32.32
CA PHE A 3 -14.89 5.60 -31.12
C PHE A 3 -14.17 4.32 -30.64
N GLN A 4 -13.23 3.77 -31.42
CA GLN A 4 -12.48 2.57 -31.03
C GLN A 4 -11.43 2.82 -29.93
N ASN A 5 -10.97 4.07 -29.75
CA ASN A 5 -9.98 4.42 -28.72
C ASN A 5 -10.57 4.48 -27.30
N LEU A 6 -11.88 4.71 -27.15
CA LEU A 6 -12.57 4.78 -25.85
C LEU A 6 -12.56 3.44 -25.10
N HIS A 7 -12.69 2.33 -25.83
CA HIS A 7 -12.70 0.99 -25.22
C HIS A 7 -11.28 0.52 -24.83
N LYS A 8 -10.25 0.96 -25.57
CA LYS A 8 -8.84 0.64 -25.28
C LYS A 8 -8.33 1.44 -24.07
N GLY A 9 -8.70 2.72 -23.97
CA GLY A 9 -8.35 3.59 -22.83
C GLY A 9 -8.82 3.03 -21.48
N ASN A 10 -10.02 2.44 -21.43
CA ASN A 10 -10.54 1.83 -20.20
C ASN A 10 -9.70 0.66 -19.67
N LYS A 11 -9.18 -0.21 -20.56
CA LYS A 11 -8.36 -1.35 -20.15
C LYS A 11 -6.98 -0.93 -19.68
N THR A 12 -6.34 0.02 -20.36
CA THR A 12 -5.02 0.53 -19.95
C THR A 12 -5.07 1.24 -18.61
N ILE A 13 -6.09 2.09 -18.40
CA ILE A 13 -6.29 2.79 -17.11
C ILE A 13 -6.54 1.78 -15.99
N PHE A 14 -7.35 0.74 -16.24
CA PHE A 14 -7.61 -0.32 -15.27
C PHE A 14 -6.33 -1.07 -14.89
N ILE A 15 -5.53 -1.49 -15.89
CA ILE A 15 -4.26 -2.18 -15.65
C ILE A 15 -3.30 -1.29 -14.84
N ALA A 16 -3.18 -0.01 -15.20
CA ALA A 16 -2.34 0.94 -14.46
C ALA A 16 -2.80 1.10 -12.99
N GLN A 17 -4.10 1.14 -12.74
CA GLN A 17 -4.65 1.20 -11.38
C GLN A 17 -4.38 -0.09 -10.59
N VAL A 18 -4.56 -1.29 -11.19
CA VAL A 18 -4.24 -2.57 -10.54
C VAL A 18 -2.76 -2.64 -10.17
N ILE A 19 -1.89 -2.24 -11.10
CA ILE A 19 -0.43 -2.21 -10.87
C ILE A 19 -0.10 -1.25 -9.74
N SER A 20 -0.68 -0.05 -9.74
CA SER A 20 -0.45 0.95 -8.68
C SER A 20 -0.88 0.44 -7.30
N VAL A 21 -2.09 -0.13 -7.17
CA VAL A 21 -2.58 -0.70 -5.90
C VAL A 21 -1.70 -1.86 -5.45
N SER A 22 -1.29 -2.74 -6.38
CA SER A 22 -0.39 -3.86 -6.08
C SER A 22 0.97 -3.38 -5.59
N LEU A 23 1.55 -2.36 -6.22
CA LEU A 23 2.82 -1.75 -5.79
C LEU A 23 2.72 -1.13 -4.41
N ILE A 24 1.59 -0.47 -4.09
CA ILE A 24 1.34 0.09 -2.75
C ILE A 24 1.33 -1.03 -1.71
N TRP A 25 0.65 -2.15 -1.96
CA TRP A 25 0.65 -3.28 -1.03
C TRP A 25 2.03 -3.88 -0.84
N VAL A 26 2.79 -4.09 -1.92
CA VAL A 26 4.18 -4.56 -1.84
C VAL A 26 5.03 -3.61 -1.01
N PHE A 27 4.88 -2.30 -1.20
CA PHE A 27 5.60 -1.28 -0.45
C PHE A 27 5.25 -1.32 1.04
N VAL A 28 3.96 -1.36 1.38
CA VAL A 28 3.49 -1.43 2.78
C VAL A 28 4.01 -2.69 3.47
N ILE A 29 3.94 -3.85 2.82
CA ILE A 29 4.47 -5.11 3.37
C ILE A 29 5.98 -5.01 3.56
N SER A 30 6.71 -4.50 2.56
CA SER A 30 8.17 -4.38 2.61
C SER A 30 8.64 -3.47 3.75
N ILE A 31 8.02 -2.30 3.91
CA ILE A 31 8.32 -1.38 5.00
C ILE A 31 7.96 -2.00 6.36
N SER A 32 6.82 -2.70 6.45
CA SER A 32 6.42 -3.37 7.70
C SER A 32 7.42 -4.44 8.11
N VAL A 33 7.86 -5.30 7.17
CA VAL A 33 8.90 -6.31 7.42
C VAL A 33 10.22 -5.64 7.82
N TRP A 34 10.61 -4.57 7.12
CA TRP A 34 11.84 -3.84 7.43
C TRP A 34 11.81 -3.22 8.83
N ILE A 35 10.69 -2.61 9.23
CA ILE A 35 10.49 -2.08 10.58
C ILE A 35 10.61 -3.20 11.61
N LEU A 36 9.93 -4.34 11.42
CA LEU A 36 10.02 -5.47 12.34
C LEU A 36 11.46 -5.99 12.47
N ASN A 37 12.21 -6.01 11.37
CA ASN A 37 13.62 -6.38 11.39
C ASN A 37 14.48 -5.39 12.20
N LEU A 38 14.24 -4.08 12.04
CA LEU A 38 14.94 -3.05 12.82
C LEU A 38 14.61 -3.13 14.32
N ILE A 39 13.35 -3.41 14.65
CA ILE A 39 12.93 -3.60 16.06
C ILE A 39 13.63 -4.83 16.64
N SER A 40 13.66 -5.93 15.89
CA SER A 40 14.32 -7.17 16.33
C SER A 40 15.81 -6.94 16.56
N LEU A 41 16.46 -6.22 15.64
CA LEU A 41 17.88 -5.86 15.75
C LEU A 41 18.13 -4.94 16.96
N SER A 42 17.29 -3.93 17.18
CA SER A 42 17.40 -3.03 18.34
C SER A 42 17.25 -3.79 19.66
N LEU A 43 16.37 -4.78 19.74
CA LEU A 43 16.22 -5.63 20.91
C LEU A 43 17.42 -6.57 21.12
N GLU A 44 18.03 -7.07 20.04
CA GLU A 44 19.22 -7.92 20.12
C GLU A 44 20.45 -7.16 20.61
N LEU A 45 20.56 -5.87 20.28
CA LEU A 45 21.67 -5.01 20.73
C LEU A 45 21.47 -4.39 22.13
N ASP A 46 20.41 -4.76 22.86
CA ASP A 46 20.04 -4.13 24.14
C ASP A 46 19.93 -2.59 24.04
N ASP A 47 19.55 -2.07 22.87
CA ASP A 47 19.31 -0.65 22.69
C ASP A 47 18.06 -0.23 23.46
N VAL A 48 18.15 0.90 24.18
CA VAL A 48 17.02 1.46 24.93
C VAL A 48 15.88 1.75 23.93
N PRO A 49 14.69 1.16 24.08
CA PRO A 49 13.59 1.39 23.15
C PRO A 49 13.21 2.87 23.15
N GLY A 50 13.66 3.59 22.12
CA GLY A 50 13.40 5.00 21.96
C GLY A 50 11.97 5.28 21.49
N ALA A 51 11.57 6.55 21.57
CA ALA A 51 10.30 7.00 20.98
C ALA A 51 10.18 6.66 19.48
N SER A 52 11.29 6.54 18.77
CA SER A 52 11.34 6.12 17.36
C SER A 52 10.78 4.72 17.13
N VAL A 53 11.09 3.76 18.02
CA VAL A 53 10.56 2.38 17.94
C VAL A 53 9.05 2.37 18.09
N GLY A 54 8.53 3.13 19.06
CA GLY A 54 7.09 3.30 19.25
C GLY A 54 6.40 3.91 18.02
N ILE A 55 6.98 4.95 17.43
CA ILE A 55 6.48 5.57 16.20
C ILE A 55 6.45 4.58 15.05
N SER A 56 7.50 3.78 14.87
CA SER A 56 7.56 2.77 13.80
C SER A 56 6.50 1.68 13.95
N ILE A 57 6.19 1.25 15.18
CA ILE A 57 5.10 0.29 15.45
C ILE A 57 3.75 0.88 15.05
N VAL A 58 3.48 2.15 15.38
CA VAL A 58 2.23 2.84 15.03
C VAL A 58 2.12 3.10 13.52
N ALA A 59 3.25 3.24 12.82
CA ALA A 59 3.25 3.46 11.37
C ALA A 59 2.69 2.25 10.59
N ILE A 60 2.91 1.02 11.05
CA ILE A 60 2.43 -0.21 10.40
C ILE A 60 0.89 -0.20 10.20
N PRO A 61 0.05 -0.09 11.26
CA PRO A 61 -1.39 -0.07 11.10
C PRO A 61 -1.88 1.15 10.32
N VAL A 62 -1.20 2.30 10.39
CA VAL A 62 -1.53 3.49 9.58
C VAL A 62 -1.36 3.19 8.09
N PHE A 63 -0.21 2.63 7.69
CA PHE A 63 0.05 2.29 6.30
C PHE A 63 -0.89 1.20 5.77
N ILE A 64 -1.21 0.19 6.59
CA ILE A 64 -2.20 -0.84 6.24
C ILE A 64 -3.57 -0.21 6.03
N THR A 65 -3.99 0.70 6.92
CA THR A 65 -5.29 1.39 6.81
C THR A 65 -5.36 2.21 5.52
N LEU A 66 -4.31 2.97 5.20
CA LEU A 66 -4.25 3.76 3.97
C LEU A 66 -4.30 2.88 2.71
N ALA A 67 -3.53 1.80 2.66
CA ALA A 67 -3.59 0.85 1.55
C ALA A 67 -4.97 0.19 1.43
N GLY A 68 -5.59 -0.13 2.56
CA GLY A 68 -6.95 -0.66 2.63
C GLY A 68 -7.99 0.31 2.08
N VAL A 69 -7.96 1.57 2.50
CA VAL A 69 -8.86 2.62 2.00
C VAL A 69 -8.70 2.81 0.49
N LEU A 70 -7.46 2.86 -0.02
CA LEU A 70 -7.21 2.97 -1.47
C LEU A 70 -7.76 1.75 -2.23
N THR A 71 -7.57 0.55 -1.68
CA THR A 71 -8.12 -0.69 -2.26
C THR A 71 -9.64 -0.68 -2.26
N TYR A 72 -10.25 -0.21 -1.17
CA TYR A 72 -11.71 -0.09 -1.06
C TYR A 72 -12.28 0.90 -2.08
N VAL A 73 -11.68 2.09 -2.19
CA VAL A 73 -12.08 3.10 -3.20
C VAL A 73 -11.92 2.53 -4.61
N PHE A 74 -10.83 1.81 -4.88
CA PHE A 74 -10.61 1.16 -6.16
C PHE A 74 -11.70 0.13 -6.51
N ILE A 75 -12.05 -0.76 -5.58
CA ILE A 75 -13.14 -1.74 -5.76
C ILE A 75 -14.50 -1.03 -5.91
N GLY A 76 -14.74 0.02 -5.13
CA GLY A 76 -15.96 0.83 -5.21
C GLY A 76 -16.13 1.48 -6.58
N LEU A 77 -15.07 2.07 -7.13
CA LEU A 77 -15.07 2.65 -8.48
C LEU A 77 -15.36 1.62 -9.57
N GLN A 78 -14.91 0.37 -9.39
CA GLN A 78 -15.21 -0.70 -10.36
C GLN A 78 -16.66 -1.18 -10.29
N ARG A 79 -17.25 -1.23 -9.08
CA ARG A 79 -18.64 -1.65 -8.91
C ARG A 79 -19.63 -0.68 -9.55
N VAL A 80 -19.35 0.62 -9.50
CA VAL A 80 -20.18 1.66 -10.15
C VAL A 80 -20.10 1.59 -11.68
N LYS A 81 -19.03 1.03 -12.24
CA LYS A 81 -18.78 0.97 -13.68
C LYS A 81 -19.36 -0.28 -14.36
N LYS A 82 -19.75 -1.30 -13.59
CA LYS A 82 -20.47 -2.49 -14.07
C LYS A 82 -21.98 -2.26 -13.96
#